data_AF-A0A438WJ12-F1
#
_entry.id   AF-A0A438WJ12-F1
#
_cell.length_a   1.000
_cell.length_b   1.000
_cell.length_c   1.000
_cell.angle_alpha   90.00
_cell.angle_beta   90.00
_cell.angle_gamma   90.00
#
_symmetry.space_group_name_H-M   'P 1'
#
loop_
_entity.id
_entity.type
_entity.pdbx_description
1 polymer ?
#
loop_
_entity_poly.entity_id
_entity_poly.type
_entity_poly.pdbx_seq_one_letter_code
_entity_poly.pdbx_strand_id
1 'polypeptide(L)'
;PSAVSDIITAFGEFSVSGNYVIGAIIFSILVLVNLLVVTNGSTRVTEVRARFALDAMPGKQMAIDADLNSGLIDDKEAKKRRAALSQEADFYGAMDGASKFVKGDAIASIIITLINIIGGFLVGVFQRDMSLSFSASTFTILTIGDGLVGQIPALIIATATGIVATRTTQNEEEDFASKLIT
;
A
#
# COMPACT_ATOMS: atom_id res chain seq x y z
N PRO A 1 -11.92 -31.07 15.78
CA PRO A 1 -10.88 -30.79 16.80
C PRO A 1 -9.49 -31.34 16.41
N SER A 2 -9.40 -32.62 16.06
CA SER A 2 -8.15 -33.26 15.58
C SER A 2 -7.59 -32.60 14.31
N ALA A 3 -8.42 -32.44 13.27
CA ALA A 3 -7.97 -31.84 12.01
C ALA A 3 -7.40 -30.41 12.15
N VAL A 4 -7.87 -29.62 13.11
CA VAL A 4 -7.35 -28.27 13.38
C VAL A 4 -6.00 -28.35 14.10
N SER A 5 -5.83 -29.30 15.02
CA SER A 5 -4.55 -29.57 15.68
C SER A 5 -3.51 -30.05 14.67
N ASP A 6 -3.89 -30.95 13.76
CA ASP A 6 -2.99 -31.50 12.74
C ASP A 6 -2.49 -30.40 11.80
N ILE A 7 -3.36 -29.46 11.41
CA ILE A 7 -3.00 -28.30 10.60
C ILE A 7 -2.04 -27.37 11.37
N ILE A 8 -2.34 -27.03 12.63
CA ILE A 8 -1.48 -26.15 13.43
C ILE A 8 -0.09 -26.77 13.62
N THR A 9 -0.02 -28.06 13.94
CA THR A 9 1.24 -28.78 14.09
C THR A 9 2.02 -28.83 12.78
N ALA A 10 1.36 -29.15 11.66
CA ALA A 10 2.00 -29.18 10.34
C ALA A 10 2.56 -27.82 9.94
N PHE A 11 1.83 -26.73 10.18
CA PHE A 11 2.31 -25.36 9.89
C PHE A 11 3.43 -24.92 10.83
N GLY A 12 3.39 -25.32 12.09
CA GLY A 12 4.45 -25.08 13.06
C GLY A 12 5.75 -25.78 12.67
N GLU A 13 5.69 -27.08 12.36
CA GLU A 13 6.85 -27.86 11.91
C GLU A 13 7.39 -27.36 10.57
N PHE A 14 6.52 -27.01 9.62
CA PHE A 14 6.91 -26.43 8.34
C PHE A 14 7.64 -25.09 8.51
N SER A 15 7.14 -24.23 9.41
CA SER A 15 7.70 -22.89 9.63
C SER A 15 9.03 -22.92 10.40
N VAL A 16 9.21 -23.89 11.29
CA VAL A 16 10.43 -24.04 12.09
C VAL A 16 11.51 -24.82 11.33
N SER A 17 11.15 -25.77 10.46
CA SER A 17 12.09 -26.56 9.63
C SER A 17 13.30 -27.08 10.43
N GLY A 18 13.08 -27.51 11.67
CA GLY A 18 14.12 -27.99 12.59
C GLY A 18 14.97 -26.91 13.29
N ASN A 19 14.72 -25.62 13.04
CA ASN A 19 15.48 -24.50 13.58
C ASN A 19 14.57 -23.45 14.23
N TYR A 20 14.43 -23.56 15.54
CA TYR A 20 13.57 -22.67 16.35
C TYR A 20 13.92 -21.18 16.22
N VAL A 21 15.19 -20.84 15.97
CA VAL A 21 15.60 -19.43 15.77
C VAL A 21 15.07 -18.90 14.45
N ILE A 22 15.21 -19.67 13.36
CA ILE A 22 14.66 -19.30 12.05
C ILE A 22 13.13 -19.23 12.11
N GLY A 23 12.48 -20.19 12.76
CA GLY A 23 11.03 -20.18 12.95
C GLY A 23 10.53 -18.93 13.69
N ALA A 24 11.24 -18.49 14.74
CA ALA A 24 10.89 -17.28 15.48
C ALA A 24 11.05 -16.00 14.63
N ILE A 25 12.07 -15.93 13.77
CA ILE A 25 12.27 -14.82 12.83
C ILE A 25 11.11 -14.74 11.83
N ILE A 26 10.79 -15.86 11.17
CA ILE A 26 9.70 -15.93 10.19
C ILE A 26 8.37 -15.56 10.84
N PHE A 27 8.08 -16.11 12.03
CA PHE A 27 6.86 -15.78 12.77
C PHE A 27 6.78 -14.29 13.11
N SER A 28 7.88 -13.68 13.56
CA SER A 28 7.93 -12.25 13.88
C SER A 28 7.66 -11.38 12.65
N ILE A 29 8.23 -11.73 11.49
CA ILE A 29 7.97 -11.05 10.22
C ILE A 29 6.49 -11.15 9.83
N LEU A 30 5.91 -12.35 9.89
CA LEU A 30 4.50 -12.57 9.55
C LEU A 30 3.55 -11.76 10.45
N VAL A 31 3.80 -11.75 11.76
CA VAL A 31 3.02 -10.96 12.71
C VAL A 31 3.15 -9.47 12.44
N LEU A 32 4.36 -8.98 12.14
CA LEU A 32 4.58 -7.57 11.83
C LEU A 32 3.91 -7.13 10.53
N VAL A 33 3.98 -7.94 9.47
CA VAL A 33 3.27 -7.66 8.22
C VAL A 33 1.76 -7.62 8.48
N ASN A 34 1.24 -8.60 9.24
CA ASN A 34 -0.17 -8.65 9.59
C ASN A 34 -0.62 -7.42 10.40
N LEU A 35 0.19 -6.94 11.33
CA LEU A 35 -0.15 -5.79 12.17
C LEU A 35 0.05 -4.45 11.44
N LEU A 36 1.22 -4.23 10.83
CA LEU A 36 1.65 -2.93 10.30
C LEU A 36 1.18 -2.67 8.86
N VAL A 37 1.05 -3.70 8.04
CA VAL A 37 0.62 -3.54 6.63
C VAL A 37 -0.87 -3.82 6.51
N VAL A 38 -1.34 -4.96 7.02
CA VAL A 38 -2.73 -5.39 6.84
C VAL A 38 -3.67 -4.67 7.81
N THR A 39 -3.38 -4.70 9.11
CA THR A 39 -4.27 -4.17 10.14
C THR A 39 -4.22 -2.63 10.18
N ASN A 40 -3.03 -2.05 10.19
CA ASN A 40 -2.84 -0.58 10.17
C ASN A 40 -3.17 0.05 8.81
N GLY A 41 -3.05 -0.68 7.69
CA GLY A 41 -3.56 -0.22 6.38
C GLY A 41 -5.08 -0.03 6.36
N SER A 42 -5.80 -0.74 7.24
CA SER A 42 -7.26 -0.67 7.38
C SER A 42 -7.74 0.33 8.45
N THR A 43 -6.89 0.75 9.40
CA THR A 43 -7.34 1.51 10.57
C THR A 43 -7.29 3.04 10.39
N ARG A 44 -8.50 3.62 10.25
CA ARG A 44 -9.00 4.83 10.95
C ARG A 44 -8.38 6.21 10.71
N VAL A 45 -7.66 6.47 9.61
CA VAL A 45 -7.23 7.85 9.22
C VAL A 45 -7.94 8.38 7.96
N THR A 46 -9.06 7.75 7.58
CA THR A 46 -9.90 8.15 6.43
C THR A 46 -10.94 9.20 6.84
N GLU A 47 -11.16 9.39 8.13
CA GLU A 47 -12.24 10.23 8.69
C GLU A 47 -12.01 11.73 8.52
N VAL A 48 -10.77 12.19 8.35
CA VAL A 48 -10.48 13.64 8.33
C VAL A 48 -10.11 14.14 6.93
N ARG A 49 -9.42 13.35 6.10
CA ARG A 49 -8.98 13.79 4.75
C ARG A 49 -9.89 13.36 3.62
N ALA A 50 -10.48 12.16 3.67
CA ALA A 50 -11.61 11.86 2.80
C ALA A 50 -12.80 12.76 3.16
N ARG A 51 -12.90 13.18 4.44
CA ARG A 51 -13.84 14.23 4.85
C ARG A 51 -13.55 15.58 4.21
N PHE A 52 -12.30 16.00 4.02
CA PHE A 52 -12.01 17.21 3.23
C PHE A 52 -12.38 17.07 1.74
N ALA A 53 -12.26 15.88 1.14
CA ALA A 53 -12.76 15.60 -0.21
C ALA A 53 -14.30 15.51 -0.27
N LEU A 54 -14.93 14.94 0.76
CA LEU A 54 -16.37 14.85 0.96
C LEU A 54 -17.01 16.20 1.31
N ASP A 55 -16.32 17.08 2.03
CA ASP A 55 -16.79 18.41 2.43
C ASP A 55 -16.77 19.37 1.23
N ALA A 56 -15.88 19.16 0.25
CA ALA A 56 -15.85 19.92 -1.00
C ALA A 56 -16.92 19.47 -2.01
N MET A 57 -17.41 18.22 -1.91
CA MET A 57 -18.41 17.66 -2.82
C MET A 57 -19.76 18.42 -2.80
N PRO A 58 -20.34 18.77 -1.63
CA PRO A 58 -21.54 19.60 -1.54
C PRO A 58 -21.37 20.93 -2.25
N GLY A 59 -20.22 21.59 -2.11
CA GLY A 59 -19.94 22.86 -2.79
C GLY A 59 -19.91 22.71 -4.31
N LYS A 60 -19.22 21.68 -4.82
CA LYS A 60 -19.19 21.36 -6.26
C LYS A 60 -20.56 20.93 -6.80
N GLN A 61 -21.35 20.18 -6.03
CA GLN A 61 -22.73 19.81 -6.40
C GLN A 61 -23.65 21.03 -6.45
N MET A 62 -23.58 21.91 -5.44
CA MET A 62 -24.34 23.16 -5.41
C MET A 62 -23.99 24.08 -6.58
N ALA A 63 -22.72 24.11 -7.01
CA ALA A 63 -22.33 24.86 -8.21
C ALA A 63 -22.97 24.29 -9.47
N ILE A 64 -23.02 22.96 -9.63
CA ILE A 64 -23.72 22.31 -10.75
C ILE A 64 -25.22 22.61 -10.71
N ASP A 65 -25.82 22.62 -9.52
CA ASP A 65 -27.24 22.93 -9.34
C ASP A 65 -27.55 24.41 -9.62
N ALA A 66 -26.64 25.32 -9.27
CA ALA A 66 -26.76 26.73 -9.61
C ALA A 66 -26.61 26.98 -11.12
N ASP A 67 -25.68 26.28 -11.78
CA ASP A 67 -25.51 26.34 -13.24
C ASP A 67 -26.76 25.78 -13.95
N LEU A 68 -27.36 24.70 -13.46
CA LEU A 68 -28.58 24.12 -14.01
C LEU A 68 -29.78 25.06 -13.82
N ASN A 69 -29.94 25.60 -12.60
CA ASN A 69 -31.04 26.53 -12.28
C ASN A 69 -30.93 27.88 -13.01
N SER A 70 -29.71 28.33 -13.33
CA SER A 70 -29.48 29.54 -14.13
C SER A 70 -29.59 29.31 -15.64
N GLY A 71 -29.75 28.05 -16.08
CA GLY A 71 -29.84 27.68 -17.49
C GLY A 71 -28.50 27.69 -18.23
N LEU A 72 -27.37 27.77 -17.51
CA LEU A 72 -26.01 27.68 -18.08
C LEU A 72 -25.68 26.28 -18.60
N ILE A 73 -26.30 25.24 -18.03
CA ILE A 73 -26.16 23.84 -18.44
C ILE A 73 -27.53 23.16 -18.54
N ASP A 74 -27.63 22.09 -19.33
CA ASP A 74 -28.84 21.27 -19.44
C ASP A 74 -28.81 20.07 -18.47
N ASP A 75 -29.94 19.36 -18.35
CA ASP A 75 -30.08 18.18 -17.48
C ASP A 75 -29.08 17.06 -17.83
N LYS A 76 -28.72 16.92 -19.11
CA LYS A 76 -27.76 15.89 -19.56
C LYS A 76 -26.34 16.21 -19.10
N GLU A 77 -25.90 17.45 -19.28
CA GLU A 77 -24.59 17.94 -18.87
C GLU A 77 -24.49 17.98 -17.34
N ALA A 78 -25.54 18.40 -16.62
CA ALA A 78 -25.60 18.32 -15.16
C ALA A 78 -25.42 16.88 -14.66
N LYS A 79 -26.08 15.91 -15.31
CA LYS A 79 -25.93 14.48 -14.98
C LYS A 79 -24.52 13.96 -15.27
N LYS A 80 -23.90 14.36 -16.39
CA LYS A 80 -22.50 14.02 -16.73
C LYS A 80 -21.53 14.59 -15.70
N ARG A 81 -21.67 15.86 -15.32
CA ARG A 81 -20.82 16.52 -14.32
C ARG A 81 -20.97 15.91 -12.93
N ARG A 82 -22.18 15.56 -12.49
CA ARG A 82 -22.42 14.83 -11.23
C ARG A 82 -21.77 13.45 -11.24
N ALA A 83 -21.83 12.73 -12.36
CA ALA A 83 -21.16 11.43 -12.50
C ALA A 83 -19.63 11.55 -12.41
N ALA A 84 -19.04 12.54 -13.09
CA ALA A 84 -17.61 12.83 -12.99
C ALA A 84 -17.19 13.19 -11.55
N LEU A 85 -17.99 14.02 -10.86
CA LEU A 85 -17.74 14.37 -9.47
C LEU A 85 -17.80 13.16 -8.51
N SER A 86 -18.73 12.23 -8.75
CA SER A 86 -18.80 10.97 -8.00
C SER A 86 -17.55 10.11 -8.25
N GLN A 87 -17.08 10.04 -9.49
CA GLN A 87 -15.90 9.28 -9.86
C GLN A 87 -14.61 9.89 -9.26
N GLU A 88 -14.52 11.22 -9.23
CA GLU A 88 -13.45 11.96 -8.54
C GLU A 88 -13.42 11.60 -7.04
N ALA A 89 -14.58 11.58 -6.38
CA ALA A 89 -14.70 11.21 -4.97
C ALA A 89 -14.28 9.76 -4.70
N ASP A 90 -14.73 8.82 -5.54
CA ASP A 90 -14.35 7.40 -5.43
C ASP A 90 -12.85 7.21 -5.62
N PHE A 91 -12.24 7.94 -6.56
CA PHE A 91 -10.80 7.92 -6.81
C PHE A 91 -10.00 8.43 -5.60
N TYR A 92 -10.37 9.58 -5.03
CA TYR A 92 -9.69 10.11 -3.84
C TYR A 92 -9.90 9.23 -2.61
N GLY A 93 -11.06 8.58 -2.47
CA GLY A 93 -11.32 7.58 -1.44
C GLY A 93 -10.42 6.34 -1.57
N ALA A 94 -10.29 5.81 -2.79
CA ALA A 94 -9.40 4.69 -3.07
C ALA A 94 -7.91 5.05 -2.87
N MET A 95 -7.50 6.27 -3.24
CA MET A 95 -6.13 6.76 -3.10
C MET A 95 -5.71 6.96 -1.64
N ASP A 96 -6.61 7.41 -0.76
CA ASP A 96 -6.33 7.50 0.68
C ASP A 96 -6.13 6.12 1.32
N GLY A 97 -6.90 5.12 0.88
CA GLY A 97 -6.69 3.73 1.25
C GLY A 97 -5.32 3.22 0.82
N ALA A 98 -5.02 3.30 -0.49
CA ALA A 98 -3.75 2.85 -1.06
C ALA A 98 -2.53 3.52 -0.40
N SER A 99 -2.60 4.83 -0.13
CA SER A 99 -1.51 5.59 0.49
C SER A 99 -1.17 5.10 1.90
N LYS A 100 -2.14 4.59 2.67
CA LYS A 100 -1.90 4.02 4.01
C LYS A 100 -1.25 2.65 3.94
N PHE A 101 -1.65 1.81 3.00
CA PHE A 101 -0.98 0.52 2.75
C PHE A 101 0.49 0.75 2.40
N VAL A 102 0.78 1.71 1.50
CA VAL A 102 2.17 2.06 1.12
C VAL A 102 2.97 2.58 2.32
N LYS A 103 2.37 3.41 3.18
CA LYS A 103 3.04 3.91 4.39
C LYS A 103 3.32 2.79 5.41
N GLY A 104 2.36 1.89 5.62
CA GLY A 104 2.50 0.73 6.51
C GLY A 104 3.58 -0.23 6.02
N ASP A 105 3.62 -0.49 4.71
CA ASP A 105 4.61 -1.32 4.04
C ASP A 105 6.04 -0.76 4.18
N ALA A 106 6.21 0.56 4.02
CA ALA A 106 7.49 1.23 4.24
C ALA A 106 8.01 1.10 5.68
N ILE A 107 7.13 1.17 6.68
CA ILE A 107 7.53 0.99 8.09
C ILE A 107 7.85 -0.48 8.37
N ALA A 108 7.04 -1.40 7.85
CA ALA A 108 7.24 -2.83 8.03
C ALA A 108 8.57 -3.30 7.43
N SER A 109 8.90 -2.86 6.22
CA SER A 109 10.15 -3.22 5.53
C SER A 109 11.41 -2.81 6.33
N ILE A 110 11.41 -1.64 6.98
CA ILE A 110 12.52 -1.21 7.85
C ILE A 110 12.67 -2.15 9.05
N ILE A 111 11.56 -2.55 9.68
CA ILE A 111 11.61 -3.43 10.86
C ILE A 111 12.03 -4.85 10.45
N ILE A 112 11.52 -5.35 9.32
CA ILE A 112 11.93 -6.65 8.75
C ILE A 112 13.44 -6.66 8.47
N THR A 113 13.98 -5.57 7.91
CA THR A 113 15.41 -5.39 7.68
C THR A 113 16.20 -5.54 8.99
N LEU A 114 15.76 -4.89 10.07
CA LEU A 114 16.43 -5.00 11.38
C LEU A 114 16.36 -6.43 11.94
N ILE A 115 15.21 -7.09 11.81
CA ILE A 115 15.02 -8.47 12.25
C ILE A 115 15.91 -9.42 11.45
N ASN A 116 16.06 -9.23 10.14
CA ASN A 116 16.92 -10.05 9.30
C ASN A 116 18.40 -9.89 9.65
N ILE A 117 18.85 -8.68 9.99
CA ILE A 117 20.22 -8.43 10.45
C ILE A 117 20.47 -9.14 11.80
N ILE A 118 19.60 -8.93 12.78
CA ILE A 118 19.75 -9.51 14.13
C ILE A 118 19.62 -11.03 14.07
N GLY A 119 18.59 -11.52 13.39
CA GLY A 119 18.30 -12.94 13.25
C GLY A 119 19.40 -13.68 12.48
N GLY A 120 19.85 -13.10 11.37
CA GLY A 120 20.97 -13.62 10.59
C GLY A 120 22.26 -13.65 11.41
N PHE A 121 22.56 -12.58 12.15
CA PHE A 121 23.71 -12.53 13.06
C PHE A 121 23.66 -13.63 14.13
N LEU A 122 22.51 -13.80 14.80
CA LEU A 122 22.31 -14.84 15.81
C LEU A 122 22.51 -16.25 15.22
N VAL A 123 21.93 -16.52 14.04
CA VAL A 123 22.12 -17.81 13.35
C VAL A 123 23.59 -18.01 12.94
N GLY A 124 24.24 -16.97 12.44
CA GLY A 124 25.65 -17.02 12.03
C GLY A 124 26.59 -17.38 13.18
N VAL A 125 26.43 -16.70 14.32
CA VAL A 125 27.29 -16.91 15.50
C VAL A 125 26.96 -18.22 16.22
N PHE A 126 25.67 -18.49 16.47
CA PHE A 126 25.28 -19.62 17.33
C PHE A 126 25.14 -20.96 16.61
N GLN A 127 24.97 -20.97 15.29
CA GLN A 127 24.71 -22.22 14.55
C GLN A 127 25.68 -22.48 13.40
N ARG A 128 26.40 -21.45 12.92
CA ARG A 128 27.39 -21.60 11.84
C ARG A 128 28.83 -21.38 12.31
N ASP A 129 29.04 -21.23 13.62
CA ASP A 129 30.35 -20.97 14.25
C ASP A 129 31.14 -19.83 13.56
N MET A 130 30.44 -18.87 12.97
CA MET A 130 31.05 -17.73 12.29
C MET A 130 31.57 -16.75 13.34
N SER A 131 32.72 -16.12 13.07
CA SER A 131 33.22 -15.07 13.94
C SER A 131 32.26 -13.88 13.98
N LEU A 132 32.15 -13.22 15.13
CA LEU A 132 31.24 -12.09 15.35
C LEU A 132 31.34 -11.02 14.22
N SER A 133 32.58 -10.67 13.86
CA SER A 133 32.89 -9.69 12.82
C SER A 133 32.45 -10.16 11.42
N PHE A 134 32.68 -11.43 11.11
CA PHE A 134 32.31 -12.02 9.82
C PHE A 134 30.80 -12.15 9.68
N SER A 135 30.10 -12.65 10.71
CA SER A 135 28.62 -12.71 10.71
C SER A 135 27.98 -11.34 10.56
N ALA A 136 28.43 -10.34 11.31
CA ALA A 136 27.88 -9.00 11.21
C ALA A 136 28.01 -8.43 9.80
N SER A 137 29.18 -8.58 9.18
CA SER A 137 29.45 -8.09 7.82
C SER A 137 28.61 -8.82 6.77
N THR A 138 28.59 -10.16 6.80
CA THR A 138 27.85 -10.98 5.83
C THR A 138 26.36 -10.71 5.88
N PHE A 139 25.74 -10.76 7.07
CA PHE A 139 24.29 -10.61 7.18
C PHE A 139 23.83 -9.16 6.96
N THR A 140 24.68 -8.17 7.26
CA THR A 140 24.39 -6.78 6.89
C THR A 140 24.38 -6.60 5.37
N ILE A 141 25.37 -7.13 4.65
CA ILE A 141 25.42 -7.03 3.18
C ILE A 141 24.24 -7.77 2.54
N LEU A 142 23.93 -8.99 3.00
CA LEU A 142 22.80 -9.76 2.49
C LEU A 142 21.46 -9.05 2.72
N THR A 143 21.28 -8.46 3.90
CA THR A 143 20.04 -7.76 4.23
C THR A 143 19.88 -6.44 3.47
N ILE A 144 20.97 -5.69 3.25
CA ILE A 144 20.95 -4.51 2.37
C ILE A 144 20.61 -4.93 0.94
N GLY A 145 21.19 -6.04 0.45
CA GLY A 145 20.88 -6.59 -0.86
C GLY A 145 19.41 -6.96 -1.01
N ASP A 146 18.84 -7.65 -0.02
CA ASP A 146 17.41 -8.00 0.04
C ASP A 146 16.51 -6.75 0.02
N GLY A 147 16.84 -5.73 0.82
CA GLY A 147 16.13 -4.46 0.84
C GLY A 147 16.20 -3.69 -0.48
N LEU A 148 17.33 -3.73 -1.20
CA LEU A 148 17.48 -3.11 -2.52
C LEU A 148 16.71 -3.87 -3.61
N VAL A 149 16.73 -5.20 -3.57
CA VAL A 149 15.97 -6.04 -4.52
C VAL A 149 14.46 -5.83 -4.33
N GLY A 150 14.00 -5.74 -3.07
CA GLY A 150 12.60 -5.47 -2.74
C GLY A 150 12.08 -4.12 -3.26
N GLN A 151 12.96 -3.14 -3.50
CA GLN A 151 12.56 -1.83 -4.03
C GLN A 151 12.32 -1.81 -5.55
N ILE A 152 12.91 -2.74 -6.30
CA ILE A 152 12.78 -2.78 -7.77
C ILE A 152 11.31 -2.94 -8.20
N PRO A 153 10.53 -3.90 -7.66
CA PRO A 153 9.10 -4.02 -8.00
C PRO A 153 8.29 -2.79 -7.60
N ALA A 154 8.57 -2.21 -6.44
CA ALA A 154 7.86 -1.02 -5.95
C ALA A 154 8.05 0.18 -6.89
N LEU A 155 9.28 0.37 -7.40
CA LEU A 155 9.61 1.47 -8.32
C LEU A 155 8.96 1.27 -9.70
N ILE A 156 8.88 0.03 -10.17
CA ILE A 156 8.16 -0.32 -11.41
C ILE A 156 6.66 -0.02 -11.26
N ILE A 157 6.03 -0.45 -10.16
CA ILE A 157 4.59 -0.21 -9.91
C ILE A 157 4.31 1.29 -9.76
N ALA A 158 5.15 2.04 -9.02
CA ALA A 158 4.99 3.48 -8.86
C ALA A 158 5.09 4.22 -10.19
N THR A 159 6.06 3.86 -11.03
CA THR A 159 6.25 4.44 -12.36
C THR A 159 5.06 4.11 -13.28
N ALA A 160 4.62 2.85 -13.31
CA ALA A 160 3.46 2.43 -14.10
C ALA A 160 2.17 3.15 -13.65
N THR A 161 1.96 3.29 -12.34
CA THR A 161 0.82 4.03 -11.77
C THR A 161 0.87 5.51 -12.15
N GLY A 162 2.05 6.13 -12.09
CA GLY A 162 2.24 7.53 -12.51
C GLY A 162 1.93 7.75 -14.00
N ILE A 163 2.34 6.82 -14.86
CA ILE A 163 2.02 6.86 -16.31
C ILE A 163 0.51 6.69 -16.54
N VAL A 164 -0.15 5.76 -15.84
CA VAL A 164 -1.61 5.55 -15.98
C VAL A 164 -2.38 6.77 -15.49
N ALA A 165 -2.02 7.32 -14.32
CA ALA A 165 -2.67 8.49 -13.74
C ALA A 165 -2.58 9.73 -14.64
N THR A 166 -1.43 9.95 -15.27
CA THR A 166 -1.24 11.08 -16.21
C THR A 166 -1.97 10.89 -17.54
N ARG A 167 -2.18 9.64 -17.99
CA ARG A 167 -2.92 9.35 -19.22
C ARG A 167 -4.43 9.49 -19.04
N THR A 168 -4.97 9.20 -17.86
CA THR A 168 -6.41 9.43 -17.57
C THR A 168 -6.80 10.91 -17.58
N THR A 169 -5.90 11.82 -17.19
CA THR A 169 -6.13 13.27 -17.29
C THR A 169 -6.17 13.79 -18.74
N GLN A 170 -5.46 13.17 -19.69
CA GLN A 170 -5.48 13.60 -21.09
C GLN A 170 -6.85 13.38 -21.76
N ASN A 171 -7.59 12.34 -21.35
CA ASN A 171 -8.93 12.08 -21.88
C ASN A 171 -9.94 13.16 -21.44
N GLU A 172 -9.69 13.89 -20.35
CA GLU A 172 -10.51 15.04 -19.94
C GLU A 172 -10.16 16.32 -20.72
N GLU A 173 -8.88 16.53 -21.05
CA GLU A 173 -8.43 17.67 -21.87
C GLU A 173 -8.90 17.56 -23.33
N GLU A 174 -8.91 16.37 -23.93
CA GLU A 174 -9.43 16.16 -25.29
C GLU A 174 -10.94 16.43 -25.41
N ASP A 175 -11.74 16.08 -24.39
CA ASP A 175 -13.18 16.40 -24.33
C ASP A 175 -13.43 17.92 -24.21
N PHE A 176 -12.53 18.64 -23.52
CA PHE A 176 -12.62 20.10 -23.38
C PHE A 176 -12.21 20.84 -24.66
N ALA A 177 -11.13 20.40 -25.33
CA ALA A 177 -10.68 20.98 -26.59
C ALA A 177 -11.67 20.71 -27.73
N SER A 178 -12.27 19.52 -27.79
CA SER A 178 -13.26 19.20 -28.83
C SER A 178 -14.58 19.99 -28.66
N LYS A 179 -14.96 20.35 -27.43
CA LYS A 179 -16.11 21.23 -27.12
C LYS A 179 -15.90 22.70 -27.50
N LEU A 180 -14.67 23.16 -27.73
CA LEU A 180 -14.37 24.54 -28.14
C LEU A 180 -14.43 24.76 -29.66
N ILE A 181 -14.39 23.69 -30.44
CA ILE A 181 -14.31 23.73 -31.92
C ILE A 181 -15.66 23.33 -32.57
N THR A 182 -16.68 23.02 -31.76
CA THR A 182 -18.06 22.71 -32.21
C THR A 182 -19.04 23.68 -31.56
#